data_AF-A0AA39HQ00-F1
#
_entry.id   AF-A0AA39HQ00-F1
#
_cell.length_a   1.000
_cell.length_b   1.000
_cell.length_c   1.000
_cell.angle_alpha   90.00
_cell.angle_beta   90.00
_cell.angle_gamma   90.00
#
_symmetry.space_group_name_H-M   'P 1'
#
loop_
_entity.id
_entity.type
_entity.pdbx_description
1 polymer ?
#
loop_
_entity_poly.entity_id
_entity_poly.type
_entity_poly.pdbx_seq_one_letter_code
_entity_poly.pdbx_strand_id
1 'polypeptide(L)'
;MQQAVDNMGSAEHKTSNLILEINSSKLAYNMTMEEVAKNVFLAFLKLDYCSDLAAIKKLAKEWIHVFINYYSPHKNQIQLLLALEEHSHVHPEIAKIANHIIHYLYSECDVLQEEAILEWFGTLQAESDMYAKVKPIVDWLQESSDEEDSD
;
A
#
# COMPACT_ATOMS: atom_id res chain seq x y z
N MET A 1 9.99 -20.06 28.14
CA MET A 1 8.64 -20.60 27.87
C MET A 1 7.59 -19.48 27.93
N GLN A 2 7.50 -18.70 29.02
CA GLN A 2 6.62 -17.52 29.10
C GLN A 2 6.86 -16.50 27.97
N GLN A 3 8.12 -16.15 27.70
CA GLN A 3 8.49 -15.25 26.59
C GLN A 3 8.09 -15.77 25.19
N ALA A 4 8.04 -17.09 25.00
CA ALA A 4 7.58 -17.68 23.74
C ALA A 4 6.06 -17.61 23.61
N VAL A 5 5.33 -17.79 24.73
CA VAL A 5 3.87 -17.65 24.80
C VAL A 5 3.44 -16.19 24.63
N ASP A 6 4.18 -15.24 25.21
CA ASP A 6 3.92 -13.80 25.04
C ASP A 6 4.21 -13.35 23.59
N ASN A 7 5.23 -13.92 22.95
CA ASN A 7 5.53 -13.69 21.53
C ASN A 7 4.48 -14.28 20.58
N MET A 8 3.79 -15.37 20.94
CA MET A 8 2.72 -15.94 20.11
C MET A 8 1.51 -15.00 19.94
N GLY A 9 1.30 -14.07 20.89
CA GLY A 9 0.23 -13.07 20.84
C GLY A 9 0.60 -11.76 20.13
N SER A 10 1.88 -11.56 19.78
CA SER A 10 2.37 -10.29 19.25
C SER A 10 1.86 -10.02 17.83
N ALA A 11 1.77 -8.74 17.46
CA ALA A 11 1.42 -8.34 16.09
C ALA A 11 2.42 -8.91 15.07
N GLU A 12 3.71 -8.92 15.41
CA GLU A 12 4.78 -9.50 14.57
C GLU A 12 4.54 -10.99 14.26
N HIS A 13 4.19 -11.79 15.27
CA HIS A 13 3.92 -13.21 15.08
C HIS A 13 2.67 -13.44 14.21
N LYS A 14 1.62 -12.65 14.41
CA LYS A 14 0.41 -12.69 13.58
C LYS A 14 0.72 -12.34 12.12
N THR A 15 1.49 -11.28 11.88
CA THR A 15 1.91 -10.91 10.52
C THR A 15 2.81 -11.95 9.88
N SER A 16 3.68 -12.62 10.64
CA SER A 16 4.52 -13.72 10.15
C SER A 16 3.69 -14.92 9.69
N ASN A 17 2.68 -15.31 10.47
CA ASN A 17 1.77 -16.39 10.09
C ASN A 17 0.96 -16.02 8.85
N LEU A 18 0.48 -14.77 8.76
CA LEU A 18 -0.23 -14.28 7.58
C LEU A 18 0.65 -14.32 6.32
N ILE A 19 1.93 -13.94 6.41
CA ILE A 19 2.88 -14.07 5.29
C ILE A 19 3.02 -15.54 4.84
N LEU A 20 3.09 -16.48 5.78
CA LEU A 20 3.15 -17.91 5.45
C LEU A 20 1.87 -18.39 4.75
N GLU A 21 0.70 -17.95 5.22
CA GLU A 21 -0.60 -18.28 4.60
C GLU A 21 -0.74 -17.70 3.19
N ILE A 22 -0.30 -16.45 2.98
CA ILE A 22 -0.29 -15.81 1.66
C ILE A 22 0.67 -16.56 0.72
N ASN A 23 1.88 -16.92 1.19
CA ASN A 23 2.84 -17.66 0.38
C ASN A 23 2.36 -19.08 0.04
N SER A 24 1.67 -19.73 0.97
CA SER A 24 1.00 -21.02 0.72
C SER A 24 -0.07 -20.87 -0.37
N SER A 25 -0.90 -19.82 -0.27
CA SER A 25 -1.94 -19.51 -1.26
C SER A 25 -1.35 -19.20 -2.63
N LYS A 26 -0.27 -18.41 -2.70
CA LYS A 26 0.47 -18.12 -3.94
C LYS A 26 0.87 -19.40 -4.66
N LEU A 27 1.44 -20.38 -3.93
CA LEU A 27 1.86 -21.66 -4.51
C LEU A 27 0.65 -22.51 -4.93
N ALA A 28 -0.40 -22.55 -4.12
CA ALA A 28 -1.61 -23.32 -4.39
C ALA A 28 -2.34 -22.83 -5.66
N TYR A 29 -2.38 -21.51 -5.88
CA TYR A 29 -3.05 -20.89 -7.02
C TYR A 29 -2.11 -20.53 -8.18
N ASN A 30 -0.82 -20.90 -8.10
CA ASN A 30 0.21 -20.59 -9.09
C ASN A 30 0.28 -19.09 -9.46
N MET A 31 0.21 -18.23 -8.45
CA MET A 31 0.23 -16.78 -8.65
C MET A 31 1.67 -16.24 -8.75
N THR A 32 1.81 -15.21 -9.57
CA THR A 32 3.00 -14.34 -9.61
C THR A 32 3.08 -13.44 -8.37
N MET A 33 4.24 -12.87 -8.10
CA MET A 33 4.39 -11.92 -6.98
C MET A 33 3.61 -10.63 -7.20
N GLU A 34 3.46 -10.20 -8.44
CA GLU A 34 2.70 -8.99 -8.80
C GLU A 34 1.19 -9.21 -8.53
N GLU A 35 0.64 -10.37 -8.90
CA GLU A 35 -0.74 -10.74 -8.57
C GLU A 35 -0.96 -10.87 -7.06
N VAL A 36 0.03 -11.41 -6.33
CA VAL A 36 -0.03 -11.47 -4.86
C VAL A 36 -0.04 -10.06 -4.28
N ALA A 37 0.88 -9.18 -4.71
CA ALA A 37 0.97 -7.81 -4.23
C ALA A 37 -0.34 -7.04 -4.44
N LYS A 38 -0.94 -7.15 -5.64
CA LYS A 38 -2.24 -6.55 -5.94
C LYS A 38 -3.34 -7.09 -5.03
N ASN A 39 -3.44 -8.41 -4.91
CA ASN A 39 -4.49 -9.06 -4.12
C ASN A 39 -4.36 -8.84 -2.61
N VAL A 40 -3.14 -8.74 -2.08
CA VAL A 40 -2.90 -8.43 -0.66
C VAL A 40 -3.45 -7.04 -0.33
N PHE A 41 -3.22 -6.03 -1.18
CA PHE A 41 -3.72 -4.68 -0.90
C PHE A 41 -5.24 -4.59 -1.10
N LEU A 42 -5.78 -5.25 -2.14
CA LEU A 42 -7.23 -5.34 -2.32
C LEU A 42 -7.91 -6.04 -1.13
N ALA A 43 -7.32 -7.11 -0.60
CA ALA A 43 -7.83 -7.80 0.57
C ALA A 43 -7.79 -6.89 1.81
N PHE A 44 -6.69 -6.15 2.00
CA PHE A 44 -6.55 -5.17 3.07
C PHE A 44 -7.64 -4.09 3.02
N LEU A 45 -7.89 -3.49 1.84
CA LEU A 45 -8.92 -2.47 1.67
C LEU A 45 -10.35 -3.01 1.86
N LYS A 46 -10.59 -4.29 1.60
CA LYS A 46 -11.90 -4.95 1.76
C LYS A 46 -12.23 -5.36 3.21
N LEU A 47 -11.29 -5.22 4.14
CA LEU A 47 -11.58 -5.51 5.54
C LEU A 47 -12.59 -4.49 6.08
N ASP A 48 -13.60 -4.95 6.80
CA ASP A 48 -14.71 -4.10 7.33
C ASP A 48 -14.24 -2.91 8.18
N TYR A 49 -12.99 -2.95 8.65
CA TYR A 49 -12.35 -1.89 9.42
C TYR A 49 -11.84 -0.73 8.55
N CYS A 50 -11.77 -0.86 7.23
CA CYS A 50 -11.30 0.18 6.32
C CYS A 50 -12.42 1.17 5.95
N SER A 51 -13.09 1.75 6.96
CA SER A 51 -14.20 2.68 6.76
C SER A 51 -13.78 4.15 6.62
N ASP A 52 -12.60 4.51 7.14
CA ASP A 52 -12.04 5.85 7.08
C ASP A 52 -10.49 5.83 7.16
N LEU A 53 -9.88 7.00 6.98
CA LEU A 53 -8.42 7.15 6.99
C LEU A 53 -7.78 6.74 8.32
N ALA A 54 -8.40 7.03 9.47
CA ALA A 54 -7.82 6.72 10.76
C ALA A 54 -7.77 5.21 11.00
N ALA A 55 -8.83 4.51 10.63
CA ALA A 55 -8.91 3.06 10.71
C ALA A 55 -7.93 2.38 9.75
N ILE A 56 -7.81 2.88 8.51
CA ILE A 56 -6.81 2.41 7.53
C ILE A 56 -5.39 2.60 8.07
N LYS A 57 -5.05 3.79 8.58
CA LYS A 57 -3.72 4.06 9.16
C LYS A 57 -3.42 3.11 10.32
N LYS A 58 -4.39 2.89 11.22
CA LYS A 58 -4.23 1.95 12.33
C LYS A 58 -3.94 0.53 11.84
N LEU A 59 -4.74 0.04 10.89
CA LEU A 59 -4.60 -1.31 10.36
C LEU A 59 -3.29 -1.48 9.57
N ALA A 60 -2.89 -0.47 8.79
CA ALA A 60 -1.62 -0.47 8.07
C ALA A 60 -0.41 -0.59 9.02
N LYS A 61 -0.46 0.07 10.20
CA LYS A 61 0.57 -0.12 11.24
C LYS A 61 0.61 -1.56 11.77
N GLU A 62 -0.55 -2.18 11.95
CA GLU A 62 -0.63 -3.59 12.37
C GLU A 62 -0.11 -4.54 11.29
N TRP A 63 -0.26 -4.18 10.00
CA TRP A 63 0.16 -4.97 8.84
C TRP A 63 1.53 -4.59 8.28
N ILE A 64 2.28 -3.71 8.94
CA ILE A 64 3.49 -3.12 8.37
C ILE A 64 4.52 -4.16 7.92
N HIS A 65 4.68 -5.26 8.67
CA HIS A 65 5.57 -6.36 8.31
C HIS A 65 5.12 -7.11 7.05
N VAL A 66 3.80 -7.24 6.85
CA VAL A 66 3.24 -7.79 5.61
C VAL A 66 3.55 -6.86 4.44
N PHE A 67 3.38 -5.55 4.64
CA PHE A 67 3.63 -4.57 3.59
C PHE A 67 5.10 -4.52 3.19
N ILE A 68 6.03 -4.45 4.14
CA ILE A 68 7.47 -4.46 3.85
C ILE A 68 7.87 -5.75 3.11
N ASN A 69 7.29 -6.90 3.48
CA ASN A 69 7.58 -8.17 2.83
C ASN A 69 7.14 -8.21 1.35
N TYR A 70 5.98 -7.63 1.02
CA TYR A 70 5.41 -7.73 -0.33
C TYR A 70 5.68 -6.51 -1.22
N TYR A 71 5.92 -5.33 -0.67
CA TYR A 71 6.04 -4.09 -1.44
C TYR A 71 7.47 -3.50 -1.47
N SER A 72 8.48 -4.20 -0.95
CA SER A 72 9.87 -3.81 -1.17
C SER A 72 10.25 -3.75 -2.66
N PRO A 73 9.83 -4.69 -3.54
CA PRO A 73 10.08 -4.56 -4.97
C PRO A 73 9.23 -3.46 -5.62
N HIS A 74 9.87 -2.60 -6.43
CA HIS A 74 9.22 -1.51 -7.18
C HIS A 74 7.96 -1.93 -7.92
N LYS A 75 8.02 -3.02 -8.69
CA LYS A 75 6.85 -3.53 -9.43
C LYS A 75 5.66 -3.84 -8.53
N ASN A 76 5.90 -4.30 -7.31
CA ASN A 76 4.83 -4.61 -6.37
C ASN A 76 4.22 -3.34 -5.77
N GLN A 77 4.99 -2.25 -5.63
CA GLN A 77 4.46 -0.93 -5.25
C GLN A 77 3.50 -0.39 -6.32
N ILE A 78 3.83 -0.57 -7.61
CA ILE A 78 2.91 -0.25 -8.71
C ILE A 78 1.61 -1.08 -8.58
N GLN A 79 1.70 -2.37 -8.26
CA GLN A 79 0.51 -3.22 -8.06
C GLN A 79 -0.33 -2.77 -6.85
N LEU A 80 0.28 -2.24 -5.79
CA LEU A 80 -0.43 -1.62 -4.67
C LEU A 80 -1.24 -0.41 -5.13
N LEU A 81 -0.61 0.49 -5.91
CA LEU A 81 -1.25 1.70 -6.41
C LEU A 81 -2.41 1.37 -7.36
N LEU A 82 -2.21 0.40 -8.26
CA LEU A 82 -3.28 -0.12 -9.13
C LEU A 82 -4.42 -0.76 -8.34
N ALA A 83 -4.13 -1.45 -7.22
CA ALA A 83 -5.16 -1.98 -6.33
C ALA A 83 -5.97 -0.87 -5.65
N LEU A 84 -5.31 0.19 -5.17
CA LEU A 84 -5.98 1.35 -4.59
C LEU A 84 -6.87 2.05 -5.61
N GLU A 85 -6.37 2.24 -6.82
CA GLU A 85 -7.10 2.81 -7.94
C GLU A 85 -8.34 1.98 -8.27
N GLU A 86 -8.20 0.68 -8.51
CA GLU A 86 -9.30 -0.24 -8.80
C GLU A 86 -10.35 -0.21 -7.69
N HIS A 87 -9.93 -0.27 -6.44
CA HIS A 87 -10.85 -0.27 -5.31
C HIS A 87 -11.60 1.06 -5.17
N SER A 88 -10.91 2.19 -5.41
CA SER A 88 -11.49 3.53 -5.35
C SER A 88 -12.58 3.76 -6.41
N HIS A 89 -12.49 3.10 -7.57
CA HIS A 89 -13.49 3.24 -8.65
C HIS A 89 -14.90 2.81 -8.21
N VAL A 90 -15.01 1.87 -7.26
CA VAL A 90 -16.30 1.35 -6.79
C VAL A 90 -16.60 1.69 -5.32
N HIS A 91 -15.67 2.35 -4.62
CA HIS A 91 -15.79 2.79 -3.22
C HIS A 91 -15.50 4.30 -3.10
N PRO A 92 -16.50 5.18 -3.29
CA PRO A 92 -16.32 6.63 -3.28
C PRO A 92 -15.73 7.18 -1.98
N GLU A 93 -15.96 6.54 -0.85
CA GLU A 93 -15.36 6.85 0.44
C GLU A 93 -13.84 6.66 0.44
N ILE A 94 -13.34 5.60 -0.20
CA ILE A 94 -11.90 5.37 -0.37
C ILE A 94 -11.34 6.35 -1.38
N ALA A 95 -12.03 6.59 -2.50
CA ALA A 95 -11.62 7.58 -3.49
C ALA A 95 -11.46 8.99 -2.87
N LYS A 96 -12.29 9.36 -1.90
CA LYS A 96 -12.19 10.64 -1.17
C LYS A 96 -10.87 10.79 -0.42
N ILE A 97 -10.30 9.70 0.08
CA ILE A 97 -9.10 9.70 0.93
C ILE A 97 -7.88 9.05 0.27
N ALA A 98 -7.97 8.61 -0.99
CA ALA A 98 -6.90 7.89 -1.69
C ALA A 98 -5.55 8.62 -1.68
N ASN A 99 -5.55 9.95 -1.89
CA ASN A 99 -4.34 10.76 -1.80
C ASN A 99 -3.71 10.68 -0.40
N HIS A 100 -4.50 10.77 0.67
CA HIS A 100 -4.01 10.65 2.05
C HIS A 100 -3.47 9.25 2.36
N ILE A 101 -4.04 8.20 1.74
CA ILE A 101 -3.52 6.83 1.85
C ILE A 101 -2.14 6.74 1.19
N ILE A 102 -1.99 7.24 -0.04
CA ILE A 102 -0.71 7.25 -0.77
C ILE A 102 0.35 8.01 0.01
N HIS A 103 0.04 9.24 0.43
CA HIS A 103 0.95 10.06 1.23
C HIS A 103 1.35 9.36 2.52
N TYR A 104 0.41 8.70 3.20
CA TYR A 104 0.70 7.95 4.43
C TYR A 104 1.65 6.76 4.19
N LEU A 105 1.41 5.99 3.12
CA LEU A 105 2.24 4.83 2.77
C LEU A 105 3.66 5.23 2.35
N TYR A 106 3.81 6.41 1.74
CA TYR A 106 5.10 7.03 1.43
C TYR A 106 5.78 7.56 2.71
N SER A 107 5.19 8.58 3.34
CA SER A 107 5.86 9.38 4.38
C SER A 107 5.98 8.72 5.76
N GLU A 108 4.96 7.96 6.19
CA GLU A 108 4.91 7.41 7.55
C GLU A 108 5.25 5.90 7.60
N CYS A 109 5.07 5.18 6.48
CA CYS A 109 5.27 3.73 6.44
C CYS A 109 6.49 3.27 5.64
N ASP A 110 7.07 4.12 4.78
CA ASP A 110 8.17 3.76 3.88
C ASP A 110 7.86 2.52 3.01
N VAL A 111 6.59 2.39 2.60
CA VAL A 111 6.08 1.27 1.77
C VAL A 111 6.08 1.64 0.30
N LEU A 112 5.82 2.91 -0.02
CA LEU A 112 5.89 3.45 -1.37
C LEU A 112 7.11 4.35 -1.50
N GLN A 113 7.79 4.25 -2.63
CA GLN A 113 8.87 5.15 -3.02
C GLN A 113 8.38 6.15 -4.06
N GLU A 114 9.08 7.28 -4.19
CA GLU A 114 8.73 8.36 -5.10
C GLU A 114 8.59 7.86 -6.54
N GLU A 115 9.56 7.07 -7.01
CA GLU A 115 9.62 6.57 -8.38
C GLU A 115 8.38 5.74 -8.72
N ALA A 116 7.87 4.95 -7.76
CA ALA A 116 6.69 4.13 -7.97
C ALA A 116 5.43 5.00 -8.09
N ILE A 117 5.34 6.05 -7.28
CA ILE A 117 4.22 7.00 -7.33
C ILE A 117 4.23 7.75 -8.66
N LEU A 118 5.39 8.24 -9.09
CA LEU A 118 5.54 8.98 -10.35
C LEU A 118 5.28 8.08 -11.56
N GLU A 119 5.81 6.86 -11.57
CA GLU A 119 5.56 5.91 -12.67
C GLU A 119 4.09 5.55 -12.79
N TRP A 120 3.42 5.20 -11.69
CA TRP A 120 1.99 4.91 -11.71
C TRP A 120 1.16 6.14 -12.09
N PHE A 121 1.48 7.32 -11.57
CA PHE A 121 0.77 8.55 -11.91
C PHE A 121 0.84 8.85 -13.41
N GLY A 122 1.97 8.59 -14.06
CA GLY A 122 2.14 8.72 -15.50
C GLY A 122 1.22 7.81 -16.33
N THR A 123 0.61 6.78 -15.72
CA THR A 123 -0.37 5.90 -16.38
C THR A 123 -1.81 6.40 -16.26
N LEU A 124 -2.09 7.34 -15.35
CA LEU A 124 -3.43 7.88 -15.14
C LEU A 124 -3.84 8.81 -16.29
N GLN A 125 -5.12 8.78 -16.64
CA GLN A 125 -5.69 9.74 -17.58
C GLN A 125 -5.78 11.13 -16.93
N ALA A 126 -5.32 12.17 -17.63
CA ALA A 126 -5.23 13.54 -17.10
C ALA A 126 -6.59 14.09 -16.63
N GLU A 127 -7.69 13.65 -17.26
CA GLU A 127 -9.05 14.06 -16.94
C GLU A 127 -9.71 13.19 -15.85
N SER A 128 -9.02 12.16 -15.34
CA SER A 128 -9.58 11.27 -14.31
C SER A 128 -9.61 11.94 -12.93
N ASP A 129 -10.63 11.60 -12.14
CA ASP A 129 -10.73 12.06 -10.75
C ASP A 129 -9.52 11.66 -9.90
N MET A 130 -8.95 10.47 -10.17
CA MET A 130 -7.74 9.99 -9.47
C MET A 130 -6.53 10.86 -9.81
N TYR A 131 -6.33 11.22 -11.08
CA TYR A 131 -5.25 12.11 -11.50
C TYR A 131 -5.34 13.45 -10.76
N ALA A 132 -6.51 14.10 -10.78
CA ALA A 132 -6.72 15.38 -10.11
C ALA A 132 -6.48 15.30 -8.59
N LYS A 133 -6.82 14.16 -7.97
CA LYS A 133 -6.63 13.94 -6.53
C LYS A 133 -5.18 13.72 -6.11
N VAL A 134 -4.40 13.01 -6.92
CA VAL A 134 -3.02 12.65 -6.58
C VAL A 134 -2.02 13.69 -7.07
N LYS A 135 -2.36 14.48 -8.09
CA LYS A 135 -1.50 15.53 -8.63
C LYS A 135 -0.83 16.42 -7.56
N PRO A 136 -1.51 16.88 -6.48
CA PRO A 136 -0.83 17.66 -5.44
C PRO A 136 0.31 16.93 -4.71
N ILE A 137 0.25 15.59 -4.59
CA ILE A 137 1.33 14.79 -4.01
C ILE A 137 2.49 14.70 -5.00
N VAL A 138 2.19 14.48 -6.28
CA VAL A 138 3.21 14.38 -7.34
C VAL A 138 3.95 15.70 -7.51
N ASP A 139 3.22 16.81 -7.54
CA ASP A 139 3.82 18.15 -7.64
C ASP A 139 4.75 18.39 -6.44
N TRP A 140 4.33 18.02 -5.23
CA TRP A 140 5.16 18.13 -4.02
C TRP A 140 6.43 17.24 -4.05
N LEU A 141 6.32 16.01 -4.55
CA LEU A 141 7.46 15.11 -4.71
C LEU A 141 8.49 15.69 -5.69
N GLN A 142 8.01 16.17 -6.84
CA GLN A 142 8.88 16.75 -7.88
C GLN A 142 9.56 18.05 -7.43
N GLU A 143 8.85 18.91 -6.70
CA GLU A 143 9.43 20.14 -6.13
C GLU A 143 10.55 19.82 -5.12
N SER A 144 10.38 18.78 -4.29
CA SER A 144 11.38 18.39 -3.29
C SER A 144 12.66 17.87 -3.94
N SER A 145 12.53 17.08 -5.02
CA SER A 145 13.67 16.50 -5.75
C SER A 145 14.49 17.56 -6.50
N ASP A 146 13.84 18.59 -7.07
CA ASP A 146 14.54 19.68 -7.77
C ASP A 146 15.38 20.57 -6.80
N GLU A 147 14.96 20.68 -5.54
CA GLU A 147 15.71 21.40 -4.49
C GLU A 147 16.96 20.63 -4.03
N GLU A 148 16.92 19.29 -3.97
CA GLU A 148 18.07 18.47 -3.54
C GLU A 148 19.19 18.37 -4.59
N ASP A 149 18.87 18.45 -5.88
CA ASP A 149 19.85 18.42 -6.98
C ASP A 149 20.54 19.78 -7.22
N SER A 150 20.06 20.85 -6.57
CA SER A 150 20.50 22.23 -6.80
C SER A 150 21.46 22.80 -5.73
N ASP A 151 21.80 22.01 -4.69
CA ASP A 151 22.74 22.36 -3.60
C ASP A 151 24.05 21.52 -3.63
#